data_AF-A0A652YY40-F1
#
_entry.id   AF-A0A652YY40-F1
#
_cell.length_a   1.000
_cell.length_b   1.000
_cell.length_c   1.000
_cell.angle_alpha   90.00
_cell.angle_beta   90.00
_cell.angle_gamma   90.00
#
_symmetry.space_group_name_H-M   'P 1'
#
loop_
_entity.id
_entity.type
_entity.pdbx_description
1 polymer ?
#
loop_
_entity_poly.entity_id
_entity_poly.type
_entity_poly.pdbx_seq_one_letter_code
_entity_poly.pdbx_strand_id
1 'polypeptide(L)'
;MRIAAAVLGLLAIAAVSGCSSNSETPDSVADPAGRVFISTQVDGTPIPGGGPLSLDFTTPGLVAATAGCNTASGAVEFTDGKIATDTMASTMMACEPPVMESDAWVTTLLSAQPSWTLSGDTLTLSTDTFTVTLADKKVVDPDRPVQGTAWTVTSLITPDAVTSSLALETSAPELTIAADGSVTGSTGCNRMMGSATVTDTTITFAPMGTTRMACEPEVADIERHVLTVLDGEVTVAVDAATMTLRKPDGNGLILTAQA
;
A
#
# COMPACT_ATOMS: atom_id res chain seq x y z
N MET A 1 -36.57 -29.27 83.55
CA MET A 1 -36.11 -27.94 84.03
C MET A 1 -34.95 -27.51 83.12
N ARG A 2 -35.21 -26.50 82.28
CA ARG A 2 -34.32 -25.47 81.66
C ARG A 2 -32.86 -25.87 81.32
N ILE A 3 -32.50 -26.01 80.03
CA ILE A 3 -31.86 -25.03 79.09
C ILE A 3 -30.34 -24.81 79.30
N ALA A 4 -29.54 -25.10 78.26
CA ALA A 4 -28.45 -24.30 77.66
C ALA A 4 -27.78 -25.16 76.56
N ALA A 5 -27.96 -24.96 75.25
CA ALA A 5 -27.56 -23.84 74.36
C ALA A 5 -26.04 -23.59 74.32
N ALA A 6 -25.38 -24.14 73.30
CA ALA A 6 -24.09 -23.66 72.80
C ALA A 6 -24.13 -23.65 71.27
N VAL A 7 -24.11 -22.45 70.70
CA VAL A 7 -24.04 -22.13 69.28
C VAL A 7 -22.57 -21.93 68.94
N LEU A 8 -22.06 -22.60 67.91
CA LEU A 8 -20.83 -22.19 67.23
C LEU A 8 -21.06 -22.29 65.72
N GLY A 9 -20.90 -21.16 65.04
CA GLY A 9 -21.30 -20.93 63.65
C GLY A 9 -20.41 -21.66 62.64
N LEU A 10 -21.06 -22.21 61.62
CA LEU A 10 -20.44 -22.78 60.42
C LEU A 10 -20.30 -21.66 59.38
N LEU A 11 -19.07 -21.32 58.98
CA LEU A 11 -18.80 -20.53 57.78
C LEU A 11 -19.16 -21.38 56.55
N ALA A 12 -20.12 -20.93 55.75
CA ALA A 12 -20.41 -21.50 54.44
C ALA A 12 -19.51 -20.85 53.38
N ILE A 13 -18.62 -21.65 52.78
CA ILE A 13 -17.83 -21.26 51.61
C ILE A 13 -18.66 -21.58 50.37
N ALA A 14 -19.17 -20.54 49.71
CA ALA A 14 -19.86 -20.66 48.43
C ALA A 14 -18.81 -20.83 47.31
N ALA A 15 -18.73 -22.04 46.74
CA ALA A 15 -17.99 -22.29 45.50
C ALA A 15 -18.84 -21.78 44.32
N VAL A 16 -18.46 -20.64 43.75
CA VAL A 16 -19.04 -20.16 42.48
C VAL A 16 -18.30 -20.86 41.35
N SER A 17 -18.98 -21.80 40.69
CA SER A 17 -18.56 -22.41 39.43
C SER A 17 -18.52 -21.32 38.36
N GLY A 18 -17.34 -20.75 38.11
CA GLY A 18 -17.12 -19.86 36.98
C GLY A 18 -17.15 -20.67 35.69
N CYS A 19 -18.24 -20.56 34.92
CA CYS A 19 -18.24 -20.92 33.51
C CYS A 19 -17.26 -19.97 32.81
N SER A 20 -16.03 -20.40 32.61
CA SER A 20 -15.14 -19.78 31.64
C SER A 20 -15.70 -20.11 30.27
N SER A 21 -16.55 -19.21 29.76
CA SER A 21 -16.81 -19.12 28.33
C SER A 21 -15.50 -18.68 27.69
N ASN A 22 -14.70 -19.67 27.27
CA ASN A 22 -13.72 -19.48 26.22
C ASN A 22 -14.52 -18.98 25.02
N SER A 23 -14.58 -17.66 24.85
CA SER A 23 -14.84 -17.07 23.55
C SER A 23 -13.66 -17.45 22.68
N GLU A 24 -13.74 -18.62 22.06
CA GLU A 24 -12.98 -18.89 20.85
C GLU A 24 -13.42 -17.80 19.88
N THR A 25 -12.53 -16.81 19.68
CA THR A 25 -12.64 -15.88 18.56
C THR A 25 -12.89 -16.75 17.34
N PRO A 26 -14.02 -16.60 16.63
CA PRO A 26 -14.22 -17.32 15.39
C PRO A 26 -12.98 -17.05 14.54
N ASP A 27 -12.36 -18.11 14.02
CA ASP A 27 -11.28 -18.02 13.04
C ASP A 27 -11.61 -16.84 12.12
N SER A 28 -10.77 -15.79 12.16
CA SER A 28 -11.01 -14.60 11.36
C SER A 28 -11.17 -15.09 9.93
N VAL A 29 -12.38 -15.00 9.38
CA VAL A 29 -12.57 -15.16 7.94
C VAL A 29 -11.53 -14.23 7.34
N ALA A 30 -10.62 -14.77 6.53
CA ALA A 30 -9.56 -13.97 5.95
C ALA A 30 -10.22 -12.78 5.25
N ASP A 31 -9.98 -11.59 5.78
CA ASP A 31 -10.62 -10.34 5.34
C ASP A 31 -9.67 -9.68 4.32
N PRO A 32 -10.18 -9.13 3.21
CA PRO A 32 -9.38 -8.33 2.29
C PRO A 32 -8.75 -7.05 2.90
N ALA A 33 -9.09 -6.66 4.14
CA ALA A 33 -8.52 -5.52 4.85
C ALA A 33 -6.97 -5.49 4.82
N GLY A 34 -6.42 -4.29 4.60
CA GLY A 34 -4.97 -4.07 4.52
C GLY A 34 -4.34 -4.34 3.15
N ARG A 35 -5.13 -4.74 2.14
CA ARG A 35 -4.63 -5.18 0.83
C ARG A 35 -5.25 -4.36 -0.31
N VAL A 36 -4.60 -4.44 -1.48
CA VAL A 36 -5.13 -3.92 -2.74
C VAL A 36 -5.33 -5.09 -3.69
N PHE A 37 -6.47 -5.15 -4.36
CA PHE A 37 -6.82 -6.21 -5.29
C PHE A 37 -7.09 -5.64 -6.69
N ILE A 38 -6.56 -6.31 -7.71
CA ILE A 38 -6.68 -5.93 -9.11
C ILE A 38 -7.45 -7.00 -9.87
N SER A 39 -8.49 -6.63 -10.62
CA SER A 39 -9.27 -7.58 -11.40
C SER A 39 -8.43 -8.22 -12.48
N THR A 40 -8.49 -9.55 -12.55
CA THR A 40 -7.84 -10.37 -13.57
C THR A 40 -8.86 -10.96 -14.53
N GLN A 41 -10.11 -11.11 -14.09
CA GLN A 41 -11.21 -11.64 -14.92
C GLN A 41 -12.55 -11.06 -14.49
N VAL A 42 -13.44 -10.85 -15.48
CA VAL A 42 -14.83 -10.48 -15.28
C VAL A 42 -15.69 -11.41 -16.14
N ASP A 43 -16.57 -12.17 -15.50
CA ASP A 43 -17.54 -13.04 -16.15
C ASP A 43 -18.93 -12.39 -16.08
N GLY A 44 -19.53 -12.10 -17.24
CA GLY A 44 -20.79 -11.37 -17.35
C GLY A 44 -20.61 -10.06 -18.13
N THR A 45 -21.18 -8.95 -17.65
CA THR A 45 -21.01 -7.64 -18.27
C THR A 45 -19.58 -7.13 -18.05
N PRO A 46 -18.77 -6.95 -19.12
CA PRO A 46 -17.37 -6.53 -18.97
C PRO A 46 -17.28 -5.10 -18.46
N ILE A 47 -16.14 -4.75 -17.84
CA ILE A 47 -15.80 -3.36 -17.51
C ILE A 47 -15.65 -2.60 -18.84
N PRO A 48 -16.45 -1.54 -19.09
CA PRO A 48 -16.25 -0.69 -20.25
C PRO A 48 -14.80 -0.20 -20.31
N GLY A 49 -14.17 -0.22 -21.48
CA GLY A 49 -12.76 0.18 -21.62
C GLY A 49 -11.73 -0.86 -21.13
N GLY A 50 -12.16 -1.99 -20.57
CA GLY A 50 -11.29 -3.13 -20.26
C GLY A 50 -10.69 -3.15 -18.84
N GLY A 51 -10.96 -2.13 -18.02
CA GLY A 51 -10.41 -2.05 -16.66
C GLY A 51 -8.88 -1.89 -16.63
N PRO A 52 -8.20 -2.42 -15.59
CA PRO A 52 -8.74 -3.27 -14.53
C PRO A 52 -9.53 -2.48 -13.47
N LEU A 53 -10.40 -3.18 -12.74
CA LEU A 53 -10.89 -2.72 -11.44
C LEU A 53 -9.78 -2.88 -10.40
N SER A 54 -9.51 -1.83 -9.64
CA SER A 54 -8.70 -1.84 -8.43
C SER A 54 -9.60 -1.59 -7.22
N LEU A 55 -9.45 -2.40 -6.17
CA LEU A 55 -10.08 -2.22 -4.87
C LEU A 55 -9.00 -2.12 -3.80
N ASP A 56 -8.95 -0.99 -3.11
CA ASP A 56 -7.99 -0.69 -2.06
C ASP A 56 -8.69 -0.69 -0.70
N PHE A 57 -8.26 -1.61 0.17
CA PHE A 57 -8.73 -1.78 1.55
C PHE A 57 -7.63 -1.47 2.57
N THR A 58 -6.58 -0.76 2.18
CA THR A 58 -5.43 -0.46 3.06
C THR A 58 -5.81 0.44 4.22
N THR A 59 -6.82 1.29 4.05
CA THR A 59 -7.35 2.12 5.14
C THR A 59 -8.46 1.37 5.89
N PRO A 60 -8.32 1.13 7.20
CA PRO A 60 -9.30 0.37 7.96
C PRO A 60 -10.73 0.94 7.84
N GLY A 61 -11.69 0.07 7.51
CA GLY A 61 -13.10 0.41 7.38
C GLY A 61 -13.47 1.24 6.15
N LEU A 62 -12.52 1.49 5.23
CA LEU A 62 -12.76 2.19 3.98
C LEU A 62 -12.39 1.31 2.79
N VAL A 63 -13.09 1.54 1.67
CA VAL A 63 -12.69 1.06 0.35
C VAL A 63 -12.51 2.24 -0.58
N ALA A 64 -11.44 2.23 -1.37
CA ALA A 64 -11.31 3.02 -2.58
C ALA A 64 -11.35 2.11 -3.80
N ALA A 65 -12.10 2.50 -4.82
CA ALA A 65 -12.38 1.70 -6.00
C ALA A 65 -12.20 2.53 -7.26
N THR A 66 -11.52 1.97 -8.25
CA THR A 66 -11.35 2.61 -9.55
C THR A 66 -11.31 1.56 -10.66
N ALA A 67 -12.01 1.81 -11.77
CA ALA A 67 -11.88 1.03 -12.99
C ALA A 67 -11.89 1.89 -14.26
N GLY A 68 -12.17 3.19 -14.10
CA GLY A 68 -12.13 4.21 -15.13
C GLY A 68 -11.18 5.32 -14.70
N CYS A 69 -11.65 6.56 -14.78
CA CYS A 69 -10.81 7.69 -14.42
C CYS A 69 -11.15 8.29 -13.05
N ASN A 70 -12.36 8.09 -12.56
CA ASN A 70 -12.72 8.55 -11.23
C ASN A 70 -12.38 7.52 -10.17
N THR A 71 -12.12 8.01 -8.96
CA THR A 71 -11.97 7.16 -7.77
C THR A 71 -13.22 7.30 -6.93
N ALA A 72 -13.91 6.18 -6.71
CA ALA A 72 -15.00 6.07 -5.76
C ALA A 72 -14.45 5.62 -4.41
N SER A 73 -14.90 6.21 -3.30
CA SER A 73 -14.48 5.82 -1.96
C SER A 73 -15.61 5.92 -0.95
N GLY A 74 -15.64 5.03 0.03
CA GLY A 74 -16.65 5.04 1.09
C GLY A 74 -16.37 4.04 2.20
N ALA A 75 -17.23 4.05 3.22
CA ALA A 75 -17.20 3.06 4.28
C ALA A 75 -17.51 1.66 3.73
N VAL A 76 -16.80 0.66 4.25
CA VAL A 76 -16.99 -0.74 3.89
C VAL A 76 -17.11 -1.61 5.12
N GLU A 77 -18.09 -2.52 5.11
CA GLU A 77 -18.26 -3.56 6.11
C GLU A 77 -18.41 -4.93 5.42
N PHE A 78 -17.81 -5.96 6.03
CA PHE A 78 -17.90 -7.34 5.56
C PHE A 78 -18.94 -8.10 6.39
N THR A 79 -20.22 -7.85 6.10
CA THR A 79 -21.35 -8.41 6.85
C THR A 79 -22.05 -9.50 6.04
N ASP A 80 -22.34 -10.64 6.67
CA ASP A 80 -23.05 -11.78 6.06
C ASP A 80 -22.41 -12.31 4.74
N GLY A 81 -21.08 -12.26 4.63
CA GLY A 81 -20.36 -12.68 3.42
C GLY A 81 -20.57 -11.74 2.23
N LYS A 82 -21.06 -10.52 2.48
CA LYS A 82 -21.21 -9.45 1.49
C LYS A 82 -20.30 -8.28 1.79
N ILE A 83 -19.95 -7.55 0.74
CA ILE A 83 -19.32 -6.24 0.85
C ILE A 83 -20.45 -5.22 0.91
N ALA A 84 -20.73 -4.69 2.10
CA ALA A 84 -21.69 -3.62 2.29
C ALA A 84 -20.95 -2.28 2.22
N THR A 85 -21.35 -1.44 1.25
CA THR A 85 -20.94 -0.04 1.19
C THR A 85 -22.16 0.84 1.43
N ASP A 86 -22.00 1.88 2.24
CA ASP A 86 -23.04 2.90 2.44
C ASP A 86 -23.06 3.88 1.25
N THR A 87 -22.73 5.14 1.51
CA THR A 87 -22.66 6.18 0.49
C THR A 87 -21.24 6.28 -0.02
N MET A 88 -21.07 6.07 -1.32
CA MET A 88 -19.80 6.27 -2.00
C MET A 88 -19.68 7.72 -2.46
N ALA A 89 -18.56 8.37 -2.16
CA ALA A 89 -18.15 9.62 -2.79
C ALA A 89 -17.31 9.30 -4.03
N SER A 90 -17.35 10.14 -5.06
CA SER A 90 -16.52 9.99 -6.24
C SER A 90 -15.94 11.33 -6.67
N THR A 91 -14.75 11.31 -7.25
CA THR A 91 -14.27 12.43 -8.05
C THR A 91 -15.16 12.63 -9.28
N MET A 92 -15.09 13.81 -9.90
CA MET A 92 -15.87 14.18 -11.09
C MET A 92 -14.97 14.68 -12.24
N MET A 93 -13.92 13.91 -12.54
CA MET A 93 -13.12 14.09 -13.74
C MET A 93 -13.92 13.62 -14.96
N ALA A 94 -13.92 14.45 -16.02
CA ALA A 94 -14.53 14.11 -17.29
C ALA A 94 -13.53 13.35 -18.16
N CYS A 95 -13.96 12.20 -18.69
CA CYS A 95 -13.12 11.31 -19.49
C CYS A 95 -13.90 10.83 -20.71
N GLU A 96 -13.17 10.50 -21.78
CA GLU A 96 -13.79 10.00 -23.01
C GLU A 96 -14.40 8.61 -22.75
N PRO A 97 -15.61 8.32 -23.27
CA PRO A 97 -16.10 6.94 -23.33
C PRO A 97 -15.10 6.02 -24.05
N PRO A 98 -14.95 4.75 -23.62
CA PRO A 98 -15.73 4.07 -22.59
C PRO A 98 -15.22 4.26 -21.15
N VAL A 99 -14.15 5.03 -20.91
CA VAL A 99 -13.50 5.13 -19.58
C VAL A 99 -14.45 5.71 -18.52
N MET A 100 -15.25 6.70 -18.89
CA MET A 100 -16.27 7.26 -18.00
C MET A 100 -17.39 6.25 -17.67
N GLU A 101 -17.67 5.29 -18.55
CA GLU A 101 -18.69 4.26 -18.31
C GLU A 101 -18.20 3.21 -17.29
N SER A 102 -16.88 3.02 -17.18
CA SER A 102 -16.27 2.15 -16.17
C SER A 102 -16.57 2.63 -14.75
N ASP A 103 -16.62 3.95 -14.52
CA ASP A 103 -16.91 4.52 -13.20
C ASP A 103 -18.36 4.19 -12.74
N ALA A 104 -19.31 4.23 -13.68
CA ALA A 104 -20.69 3.82 -13.44
C ALA A 104 -20.79 2.31 -13.18
N TRP A 105 -19.98 1.51 -13.89
CA TRP A 105 -19.88 0.07 -13.66
C TRP A 105 -19.39 -0.25 -12.24
N VAL A 106 -18.37 0.46 -11.72
CA VAL A 106 -17.88 0.29 -10.33
C VAL A 106 -18.99 0.60 -9.32
N THR A 107 -19.69 1.71 -9.53
CA THR A 107 -20.78 2.12 -8.64
C THR A 107 -21.89 1.08 -8.61
N THR A 108 -22.21 0.50 -9.77
CA THR A 108 -23.21 -0.57 -9.91
C THR A 108 -22.79 -1.84 -9.16
N LEU A 109 -21.52 -2.25 -9.29
CA LEU A 109 -20.97 -3.40 -8.56
C LEU A 109 -21.10 -3.21 -7.06
N LEU A 110 -20.59 -2.10 -6.51
CA LEU A 110 -20.56 -1.90 -5.06
C LEU A 110 -21.96 -1.69 -4.47
N SER A 111 -22.84 -0.99 -5.18
CA SER A 111 -24.23 -0.79 -4.75
C SER A 111 -25.05 -2.07 -4.74
N ALA A 112 -24.65 -3.10 -5.50
CA ALA A 112 -25.29 -4.41 -5.50
C ALA A 112 -24.93 -5.25 -4.25
N GLN A 113 -24.00 -4.78 -3.41
CA GLN A 113 -23.50 -5.47 -2.22
C GLN A 113 -23.08 -6.92 -2.55
N PRO A 114 -22.02 -7.09 -3.36
CA PRO A 114 -21.64 -8.40 -3.88
C PRO A 114 -21.29 -9.34 -2.73
N SER A 115 -21.61 -10.62 -2.90
CA SER A 115 -21.00 -11.63 -2.06
C SER A 115 -19.51 -11.70 -2.37
N TRP A 116 -18.71 -12.03 -1.37
CA TRP A 116 -17.27 -12.14 -1.53
C TRP A 116 -16.73 -13.45 -0.96
N THR A 117 -15.64 -13.91 -1.55
CA THR A 117 -14.82 -14.99 -1.01
C THR A 117 -13.36 -14.61 -1.19
N LEU A 118 -12.54 -14.94 -0.18
CA LEU A 118 -11.09 -14.76 -0.25
C LEU A 118 -10.42 -16.13 -0.08
N SER A 119 -9.65 -16.53 -1.08
CA SER A 119 -8.84 -17.76 -1.05
C SER A 119 -7.39 -17.41 -1.37
N GLY A 120 -6.56 -17.29 -0.33
CA GLY A 120 -5.17 -16.86 -0.46
C GLY A 120 -5.10 -15.43 -1.00
N ASP A 121 -4.60 -15.29 -2.23
CA ASP A 121 -4.42 -14.01 -2.93
C ASP A 121 -5.54 -13.70 -3.93
N THR A 122 -6.58 -14.53 -3.98
CA THR A 122 -7.69 -14.35 -4.91
C THR A 122 -8.95 -13.93 -4.18
N LEU A 123 -9.40 -12.72 -4.47
CA LEU A 123 -10.70 -12.17 -4.04
C LEU A 123 -11.69 -12.36 -5.18
N THR A 124 -12.80 -13.04 -4.92
CA THR A 124 -13.88 -13.19 -5.88
C THR A 124 -15.11 -12.47 -5.37
N LEU A 125 -15.64 -11.54 -6.18
CA LEU A 125 -16.89 -10.83 -5.94
C LEU A 125 -17.97 -11.37 -6.87
N SER A 126 -19.14 -11.69 -6.34
CA SER A 126 -20.26 -12.19 -7.13
C SER A 126 -21.52 -11.37 -6.88
N THR A 127 -22.18 -11.00 -7.97
CA THR A 127 -23.55 -10.47 -7.97
C THR A 127 -24.45 -11.42 -8.76
N ASP A 128 -25.73 -11.09 -8.88
CA ASP A 128 -26.64 -11.84 -9.75
C ASP A 128 -26.27 -11.75 -11.24
N THR A 129 -25.53 -10.72 -11.65
CA THR A 129 -25.29 -10.39 -13.07
C THR A 129 -23.86 -10.61 -13.54
N PHE A 130 -22.88 -10.60 -12.64
CA PHE A 130 -21.49 -10.87 -12.99
C PHE A 130 -20.65 -11.30 -11.78
N THR A 131 -19.54 -11.98 -12.08
CA THR A 131 -18.49 -12.35 -11.13
C THR A 131 -17.19 -11.67 -11.53
N VAL A 132 -16.49 -11.09 -10.55
CA VAL A 132 -15.20 -10.43 -10.72
C VAL A 132 -14.17 -11.21 -9.91
N THR A 133 -13.15 -11.72 -10.59
CA THR A 133 -12.00 -12.34 -9.94
C THR A 133 -10.88 -11.31 -9.90
N LEU A 134 -10.40 -11.02 -8.70
CA LEU A 134 -9.29 -10.13 -8.43
C LEU A 134 -8.14 -10.90 -7.77
N ALA A 135 -6.93 -10.50 -8.10
CA ALA A 135 -5.73 -10.99 -7.42
C ALA A 135 -5.10 -9.86 -6.61
N ASP A 136 -4.43 -10.20 -5.51
CA ASP A 136 -3.64 -9.23 -4.74
C ASP A 136 -2.67 -8.49 -5.66
N LYS A 137 -2.57 -7.17 -5.49
CA LYS A 137 -1.66 -6.32 -6.25
C LYS A 137 -0.23 -6.84 -6.20
N LYS A 138 0.23 -7.36 -5.05
CA LYS A 138 1.58 -7.93 -4.89
C LYS A 138 1.80 -9.22 -5.68
N VAL A 139 0.74 -9.89 -6.13
CA VAL A 139 0.80 -11.03 -7.06
C VAL A 139 0.77 -10.55 -8.51
N VAL A 140 -0.08 -9.57 -8.81
CA VAL A 140 -0.25 -9.03 -10.19
C VAL A 140 0.97 -8.21 -10.63
N ASP A 141 1.51 -7.39 -9.74
CA ASP A 141 2.69 -6.55 -9.96
C ASP A 141 3.56 -6.55 -8.69
N PRO A 142 4.43 -7.57 -8.53
CA PRO A 142 5.23 -7.75 -7.33
C PRO A 142 6.27 -6.64 -7.15
N ASP A 143 6.60 -6.37 -5.89
CA ASP A 143 7.65 -5.42 -5.54
C ASP A 143 8.99 -5.82 -6.13
N ARG A 144 9.66 -4.85 -6.77
CA ARG A 144 11.03 -5.07 -7.25
C ARG A 144 11.99 -5.10 -6.05
N PRO A 145 13.02 -5.96 -6.08
CA PRO A 145 13.98 -5.99 -4.99
C PRO A 145 14.73 -4.66 -4.92
N VAL A 146 14.93 -4.12 -3.72
CA VAL A 146 15.71 -2.89 -3.51
C VAL A 146 17.13 -3.08 -4.05
N GLN A 147 17.74 -4.22 -3.76
CA GLN A 147 19.05 -4.61 -4.26
C GLN A 147 18.96 -5.28 -5.63
N GLY A 148 19.94 -5.01 -6.50
CA GLY A 148 20.03 -5.58 -7.85
C GLY A 148 19.12 -4.91 -8.88
N THR A 149 18.26 -3.98 -8.47
CA THR A 149 17.43 -3.17 -9.37
C THR A 149 18.10 -1.83 -9.65
N ALA A 150 18.08 -1.40 -10.91
CA ALA A 150 18.44 -0.06 -11.31
C ALA A 150 17.22 0.86 -11.16
N TRP A 151 17.35 1.90 -10.34
CA TRP A 151 16.28 2.84 -10.03
C TRP A 151 16.59 4.22 -10.60
N THR A 152 15.62 4.87 -11.23
CA THR A 152 15.73 6.25 -11.70
C THR A 152 14.90 7.16 -10.79
N VAL A 153 15.48 8.27 -10.33
CA VAL A 153 14.77 9.27 -9.54
C VAL A 153 13.79 10.04 -10.43
N THR A 154 12.51 9.99 -10.09
CA THR A 154 11.43 10.64 -10.85
C THR A 154 10.76 11.77 -10.08
N SER A 155 10.93 11.83 -8.76
CA SER A 155 10.50 12.99 -7.96
C SER A 155 11.39 13.22 -6.75
N LEU A 156 11.55 14.50 -6.39
CA LEU A 156 12.17 14.93 -5.14
C LEU A 156 11.08 15.22 -4.13
N ILE A 157 11.29 14.81 -2.89
CA ILE A 157 10.39 15.10 -1.78
C ILE A 157 11.08 16.02 -0.79
N THR A 158 10.38 17.08 -0.39
CA THR A 158 10.72 17.96 0.73
C THR A 158 9.60 17.87 1.78
N PRO A 159 9.78 18.48 2.96
CA PRO A 159 8.71 18.53 3.97
C PRO A 159 7.41 19.14 3.45
N ASP A 160 7.51 20.08 2.51
CA ASP A 160 6.38 20.89 2.04
C ASP A 160 5.81 20.45 0.68
N ALA A 161 6.57 19.68 -0.11
CA ALA A 161 6.18 19.35 -1.47
C ALA A 161 6.79 18.05 -2.01
N VAL A 162 6.12 17.46 -3.00
CA VAL A 162 6.70 16.50 -3.93
C VAL A 162 6.83 17.20 -5.28
N THR A 163 8.00 17.14 -5.91
CA THR A 163 8.29 17.91 -7.13
C THR A 163 8.92 17.00 -8.18
N SER A 164 8.36 17.06 -9.38
CA SER A 164 8.98 16.63 -10.63
C SER A 164 9.33 17.86 -11.48
N SER A 165 10.31 17.72 -12.37
CA SER A 165 10.70 18.80 -13.29
C SER A 165 11.34 18.25 -14.55
N LEU A 166 11.33 19.03 -15.63
CA LEU A 166 12.01 18.66 -16.88
C LEU A 166 13.51 18.44 -16.67
N ALA A 167 14.15 19.22 -15.80
CA ALA A 167 15.57 19.04 -15.47
C ALA A 167 15.82 17.70 -14.76
N LEU A 168 14.93 17.26 -13.87
CA LEU A 168 15.00 15.95 -13.24
C LEU A 168 14.81 14.82 -14.25
N GLU A 169 13.78 14.92 -15.09
CA GLU A 169 13.50 13.95 -16.15
C GLU A 169 14.66 13.83 -17.15
N THR A 170 15.27 14.96 -17.54
CA THR A 170 16.37 14.98 -18.52
C THR A 170 17.69 14.51 -17.93
N SER A 171 17.97 14.86 -16.66
CA SER A 171 19.21 14.42 -16.00
C SER A 171 19.13 12.99 -15.49
N ALA A 172 17.92 12.48 -15.24
CA ALA A 172 17.61 11.10 -14.86
C ALA A 172 18.62 10.50 -13.85
N PRO A 173 18.70 11.02 -12.61
CA PRO A 173 19.58 10.45 -11.59
C PRO A 173 19.27 8.96 -11.37
N GLU A 174 20.30 8.14 -11.26
CA GLU A 174 20.20 6.68 -11.17
C GLU A 174 20.82 6.17 -9.88
N LEU A 175 20.20 5.18 -9.25
CA LEU A 175 20.68 4.50 -8.07
C LEU A 175 20.61 2.99 -8.27
N THR A 176 21.72 2.30 -8.07
CA THR A 176 21.76 0.84 -7.99
C THR A 176 22.48 0.44 -6.71
N ILE A 177 21.85 -0.45 -5.93
CA ILE A 177 22.47 -1.07 -4.75
C ILE A 177 22.71 -2.53 -5.12
N ALA A 178 23.97 -2.95 -5.19
CA ALA A 178 24.32 -4.34 -5.46
C ALA A 178 24.05 -5.23 -4.24
N ALA A 179 24.03 -6.54 -4.43
CA ALA A 179 23.76 -7.52 -3.37
C ALA A 179 24.81 -7.51 -2.24
N ASP A 180 26.02 -7.05 -2.52
CA ASP A 180 27.09 -6.85 -1.53
C ASP A 180 27.00 -5.50 -0.79
N GLY A 181 25.97 -4.70 -1.07
CA GLY A 181 25.76 -3.38 -0.51
C GLY A 181 26.52 -2.26 -1.25
N SER A 182 27.26 -2.56 -2.32
CA SER A 182 27.91 -1.51 -3.12
C SER A 182 26.86 -0.62 -3.80
N VAL A 183 27.02 0.70 -3.68
CA VAL A 183 26.14 1.69 -4.31
C VAL A 183 26.86 2.31 -5.50
N THR A 184 26.18 2.32 -6.65
CA THR A 184 26.65 2.97 -7.88
C THR A 184 25.52 3.74 -8.52
N GLY A 185 25.85 4.80 -9.25
CA GLY A 185 24.85 5.51 -10.03
C GLY A 185 25.30 6.89 -10.51
N SER A 186 24.32 7.74 -10.75
CA SER A 186 24.50 9.13 -11.19
C SER A 186 23.56 10.06 -10.42
N THR A 187 24.04 11.25 -10.06
CA THR A 187 23.20 12.34 -9.53
C THR A 187 22.57 13.19 -10.63
N GLY A 188 22.68 12.74 -11.89
CA GLY A 188 22.22 13.39 -13.11
C GLY A 188 23.32 14.12 -13.87
N CYS A 189 24.33 14.64 -13.15
CA CYS A 189 25.53 15.22 -13.74
C CYS A 189 26.80 14.46 -13.34
N ASN A 190 26.93 14.09 -12.06
CA ASN A 190 28.11 13.39 -11.56
C ASN A 190 27.84 11.91 -11.32
N ARG A 191 28.89 11.09 -11.48
CA ARG A 191 28.83 9.70 -11.04
C ARG A 191 28.93 9.63 -9.52
N MET A 192 28.13 8.76 -8.91
CA MET A 192 28.13 8.51 -7.48
C MET A 192 28.53 7.08 -7.11
N MET A 193 29.29 7.05 -6.03
CA MET A 193 30.08 6.03 -5.38
C MET A 193 29.74 5.70 -3.93
N GLY A 194 29.44 4.48 -3.49
CA GLY A 194 29.37 4.26 -2.04
C GLY A 194 28.97 2.87 -1.60
N SER A 195 28.39 2.79 -0.41
CA SER A 195 27.87 1.55 0.15
C SER A 195 26.64 1.80 1.00
N ALA A 196 25.73 0.83 1.06
CA ALA A 196 24.53 0.88 1.87
C ALA A 196 24.30 -0.46 2.58
N THR A 197 23.72 -0.40 3.77
CA THR A 197 23.15 -1.56 4.46
C THR A 197 21.64 -1.53 4.30
N VAL A 198 21.06 -2.58 3.74
CA VAL A 198 19.63 -2.68 3.45
C VAL A 198 18.98 -3.64 4.45
N THR A 199 17.86 -3.23 5.03
CA THR A 199 16.93 -4.07 5.80
C THR A 199 15.57 -4.10 5.10
N ASP A 200 14.58 -4.75 5.70
CA ASP A 200 13.23 -4.84 5.13
C ASP A 200 12.53 -3.46 5.04
N THR A 201 12.83 -2.53 5.94
CA THR A 201 12.13 -1.24 6.04
C THR A 201 13.04 -0.01 6.04
N THR A 202 14.35 -0.21 6.14
CA THR A 202 15.34 0.89 6.16
C THR A 202 16.54 0.61 5.27
N ILE A 203 17.15 1.69 4.79
CA ILE A 203 18.45 1.67 4.13
C ILE A 203 19.35 2.67 4.85
N THR A 204 20.54 2.25 5.25
CA THR A 204 21.56 3.14 5.80
C THR A 204 22.69 3.30 4.80
N PHE A 205 22.78 4.48 4.19
CA PHE A 205 23.85 4.85 3.29
C PHE A 205 25.07 5.35 4.06
N ALA A 206 26.25 4.84 3.70
CA ALA A 206 27.52 5.41 4.12
C ALA A 206 27.82 6.68 3.30
N PRO A 207 28.81 7.51 3.71
CA PRO A 207 29.18 8.70 2.97
C PRO A 207 29.47 8.40 1.49
N MET A 208 28.75 9.09 0.61
CA MET A 208 28.84 8.91 -0.83
C MET A 208 30.00 9.72 -1.42
N GLY A 209 30.79 9.09 -2.28
CA GLY A 209 31.74 9.76 -3.16
C GLY A 209 31.08 10.21 -4.45
N THR A 210 31.50 11.35 -5.00
CA THR A 210 31.04 11.85 -6.31
C THR A 210 32.18 12.39 -7.16
N THR A 211 31.99 12.36 -8.48
CA THR A 211 32.80 13.21 -9.37
C THR A 211 32.44 14.69 -9.14
N ARG A 212 33.31 15.63 -9.56
CA ARG A 212 33.08 17.08 -9.40
C ARG A 212 33.10 17.81 -10.74
N MET A 213 32.24 17.38 -11.66
CA MET A 213 32.00 18.10 -12.91
C MET A 213 31.16 19.35 -12.64
N ALA A 214 31.34 20.38 -13.47
CA ALA A 214 30.50 21.57 -13.44
C ALA A 214 29.16 21.25 -14.13
N CYS A 215 28.06 21.52 -13.42
CA CYS A 215 26.71 21.22 -13.86
C CYS A 215 25.91 22.51 -14.03
N GLU A 216 24.86 22.46 -14.84
CA GLU A 216 23.85 23.52 -14.86
C GLU A 216 23.23 23.69 -13.46
N PRO A 217 22.85 24.92 -13.05
CA PRO A 217 22.41 25.21 -11.69
C PRO A 217 21.29 24.31 -11.19
N GLU A 218 20.26 24.05 -12.02
CA GLU A 218 19.12 23.21 -11.64
C GLU A 218 19.54 21.75 -11.40
N VAL A 219 20.46 21.22 -12.22
CA VAL A 219 20.97 19.85 -12.06
C VAL A 219 21.88 19.75 -10.84
N ALA A 220 22.63 20.80 -10.53
CA ALA A 220 23.43 20.87 -9.30
C ALA A 220 22.55 20.88 -8.03
N ASP A 221 21.36 21.49 -8.10
CA ASP A 221 20.39 21.47 -7.01
C ASP A 221 19.75 20.08 -6.82
N ILE A 222 19.38 19.43 -7.93
CA ILE A 222 18.93 18.03 -7.93
C ILE A 222 20.00 17.12 -7.32
N GLU A 223 21.25 17.25 -7.75
CA GLU A 223 22.37 16.47 -7.23
C GLU A 223 22.48 16.61 -5.71
N ARG A 224 22.43 17.84 -5.19
CA ARG A 224 22.54 18.09 -3.76
C ARG A 224 21.40 17.47 -2.97
N HIS A 225 20.18 17.52 -3.51
CA HIS A 225 19.01 16.89 -2.89
C HIS A 225 19.16 15.36 -2.85
N VAL A 226 19.56 14.75 -3.96
CA VAL A 226 19.82 13.31 -4.05
C VAL A 226 20.87 12.90 -3.02
N LEU A 227 22.02 13.58 -2.99
CA LEU A 227 23.08 13.29 -2.02
C LEU A 227 22.63 13.52 -0.57
N THR A 228 21.77 14.50 -0.32
CA THR A 228 21.21 14.73 1.02
C THR A 228 20.36 13.55 1.46
N VAL A 229 19.53 12.98 0.58
CA VAL A 229 18.69 11.82 0.92
C VAL A 229 19.54 10.56 1.10
N LEU A 230 20.57 10.38 0.27
CA LEU A 230 21.47 9.23 0.29
C LEU A 230 22.63 9.35 1.30
N ASP A 231 22.50 10.20 2.32
CA ASP A 231 23.48 10.33 3.40
C ASP A 231 22.85 9.93 4.74
N GLY A 232 23.20 8.74 5.23
CA GLY A 232 22.66 8.17 6.46
C GLY A 232 21.41 7.32 6.23
N GLU A 233 20.53 7.28 7.24
CA GLU A 233 19.38 6.39 7.28
C GLU A 233 18.14 6.99 6.59
N VAL A 234 17.47 6.15 5.81
CA VAL A 234 16.15 6.39 5.22
C VAL A 234 15.23 5.22 5.50
N THR A 235 13.93 5.47 5.62
CA THR A 235 12.93 4.42 5.44
C THR A 235 12.75 4.15 3.94
N VAL A 236 12.51 2.88 3.60
CA VAL A 236 12.23 2.44 2.24
C VAL A 236 10.85 1.80 2.18
N ALA A 237 10.10 2.15 1.16
CA ALA A 237 8.86 1.46 0.78
C ALA A 237 8.90 1.17 -0.72
N VAL A 238 8.66 -0.07 -1.10
CA VAL A 238 8.52 -0.47 -2.51
C VAL A 238 7.07 -0.86 -2.77
N ASP A 239 6.54 -0.33 -3.86
CA ASP A 239 5.25 -0.66 -4.42
C ASP A 239 5.43 -0.95 -5.91
N ALA A 240 5.49 -2.23 -6.25
CA ALA A 240 5.81 -2.71 -7.58
C ALA A 240 7.13 -2.10 -8.11
N ALA A 241 7.05 -1.34 -9.21
CA ALA A 241 8.17 -0.66 -9.83
C ALA A 241 8.48 0.71 -9.22
N THR A 242 7.83 1.12 -8.13
CA THR A 242 8.08 2.41 -7.47
C THR A 242 8.73 2.20 -6.10
N MET A 243 9.84 2.87 -5.85
CA MET A 243 10.50 2.91 -4.54
C MET A 243 10.44 4.33 -3.98
N THR A 244 10.01 4.46 -2.74
CA THR A 244 10.05 5.72 -1.99
C THR A 244 11.11 5.62 -0.91
N LEU A 245 12.04 6.58 -0.90
CA LEU A 245 13.00 6.77 0.18
C LEU A 245 12.63 8.02 0.98
N ARG A 246 12.61 7.91 2.31
CA ARG A 246 12.23 9.04 3.18
C ARG A 246 13.20 9.18 4.35
N LYS A 247 13.71 10.38 4.54
CA LYS A 247 14.46 10.77 5.74
C LYS A 247 13.52 11.21 6.87
N PRO A 248 13.97 11.12 8.13
CA PRO A 248 13.21 11.63 9.29
C PRO A 248 12.92 13.13 9.23
N ASP A 249 13.75 13.90 8.51
CA ASP A 249 13.59 15.35 8.34
C ASP A 249 12.53 15.74 7.30
N GLY A 250 11.91 14.75 6.64
CA GLY A 250 10.89 14.95 5.61
C GLY A 250 11.41 14.99 4.18
N ASN A 251 12.73 15.05 3.96
CA ASN A 251 13.30 14.93 2.62
C ASN A 251 13.20 13.50 2.10
N GLY A 252 13.12 13.32 0.78
CA GLY A 252 13.02 12.00 0.19
C GLY A 252 13.14 12.00 -1.33
N LEU A 253 13.02 10.80 -1.89
CA LEU A 253 13.04 10.52 -3.31
C LEU A 253 11.92 9.55 -3.65
N ILE A 254 11.29 9.76 -4.81
CA ILE A 254 10.51 8.72 -5.49
C ILE A 254 11.35 8.26 -6.67
N LEU A 255 11.52 6.95 -6.76
CA LEU A 255 12.29 6.30 -7.82
C LEU A 255 11.43 5.27 -8.53
N THR A 256 11.71 5.06 -9.81
CA THR A 256 11.05 4.06 -10.64
C THR A 256 12.08 3.05 -11.15
N ALA A 257 11.76 1.76 -11.08
CA ALA A 257 12.62 0.71 -11.59
C ALA A 257 12.76 0.84 -13.11
N GLN A 258 14.00 0.74 -13.60
CA GLN A 258 14.26 0.66 -15.03
C GLN A 258 13.81 -0.72 -15.54
N ALA A 259 13.29 -0.73 -16.77
CA ALA A 259 12.83 -1.93 -17.46
C ALA A 259 13.98 -2.83 -17.94
#